data_AF-A0A085GF32-F1
#
_entry.id   AF-A0A085GF32-F1
#
_cell.length_a   1.000
_cell.length_b   1.000
_cell.length_c   1.000
_cell.angle_alpha   90.00
_cell.angle_beta   90.00
_cell.angle_gamma   90.00
#
_symmetry.space_group_name_H-M   'P 1'
#
loop_
_entity.id
_entity.type
_entity.pdbx_description
1 polymer ?
#
loop_
_entity_poly.entity_id
_entity_poly.type
_entity_poly.pdbx_seq_one_letter_code
_entity_poly.pdbx_strand_id
1 'polypeptide(L)'
;MARLLLVLLLMSTFLPMTHAATDEQPLKFDTQVNTVLGDYDVMKERRVIRVLIPYSKTFYFIDNRGTQRGIMVELMHQFDKQINKGLKPSKKTHLLFIPTARDQLIPQLIAGRGDIIAANLTMTPEREKLVDFSVPLAKNVREVVIASGKAPELTTAESLSGKSLFVNPSTSYISSIDTLNKSLTEKQLPPAIVIKAPGNFEPEDILEMVNANLADYTVVDRYLAILWKQIYPNIVVYENITLRDDGSIALAMRKNSPLLKAQLDKFTASHKIGTSFGNQQVYKYLRNTKWVKDARSEEEINKFNQVTEIFRKYGAQYNVDWLLMAAQGYQESRLDQSVRSKSGAIGVMQVLPTTGKELKVGDISLIDPNINAGVKYIRFMRDRYFADEPMSDMNKMLFTFASYNAGPAKIARLRKEATKNGLDPNIWFNNVERIAQLRIGNETVQYVSNIFKYYVAYQLIMEQIKARKAELPVAASTAE
;
A
#
# COMPACT_ATOMS: atom_id res chain seq x y z
N MET A 1 -85.07 -13.43 15.43
CA MET A 1 -84.62 -13.77 14.06
C MET A 1 -83.75 -12.60 13.59
N ALA A 2 -82.44 -12.53 13.86
CA ALA A 2 -81.32 -13.37 13.43
C ALA A 2 -81.10 -13.38 11.90
N ARG A 3 -80.10 -12.62 11.43
CA ARG A 3 -79.12 -12.97 10.38
C ARG A 3 -77.96 -11.95 10.44
N LEU A 4 -76.87 -12.28 11.13
CA LEU A 4 -75.65 -12.98 10.69
C LEU A 4 -74.66 -12.08 9.93
N LEU A 5 -73.66 -11.58 10.67
CA LEU A 5 -72.39 -11.07 10.16
C LEU A 5 -71.29 -11.94 10.82
N LEU A 6 -70.59 -12.71 10.00
CA LEU A 6 -69.52 -13.61 10.40
C LEU A 6 -68.18 -12.91 10.10
N VAL A 7 -67.44 -12.50 11.13
CA VAL A 7 -66.03 -12.14 11.02
C VAL A 7 -65.28 -12.94 12.09
N LEU A 8 -64.46 -13.89 11.65
CA LEU A 8 -63.57 -14.67 12.49
C LEU A 8 -62.48 -13.77 13.10
N LEU A 9 -62.42 -13.74 14.43
CA LEU A 9 -61.29 -13.24 15.20
C LEU A 9 -60.31 -14.40 15.43
N LEU A 10 -59.16 -14.40 14.75
CA LEU A 10 -57.99 -15.22 15.12
C LEU A 10 -57.11 -14.39 16.06
N MET A 11 -57.24 -14.62 17.37
CA MET A 11 -56.26 -14.16 18.34
C MET A 11 -54.94 -14.90 18.11
N SER A 12 -53.92 -14.19 17.63
CA SER A 12 -52.54 -14.65 17.63
C SER A 12 -51.90 -14.31 18.97
N THR A 13 -51.73 -15.31 19.81
CA THR A 13 -50.87 -15.24 20.99
C THR A 13 -49.41 -15.17 20.54
N PHE A 14 -48.80 -13.98 20.60
CA PHE A 14 -47.35 -13.84 20.50
C PHE A 14 -46.69 -14.40 21.76
N LEU A 15 -46.28 -15.67 21.72
CA LEU A 15 -45.26 -16.20 22.61
C LEU A 15 -43.91 -15.64 22.15
N PRO A 16 -43.13 -14.95 23.00
CA PRO A 16 -41.78 -14.55 22.66
C PRO A 16 -40.95 -15.82 22.56
N MET A 17 -40.52 -16.18 21.34
CA MET A 17 -39.44 -17.14 21.15
C MET A 17 -38.16 -16.53 21.71
N THR A 18 -37.90 -16.79 22.98
CA THR A 18 -36.56 -16.69 23.56
C THR A 18 -35.69 -17.67 22.77
N HIS A 19 -34.95 -17.15 21.78
CA HIS A 19 -33.79 -17.86 21.27
C HIS A 19 -32.86 -18.04 22.46
N ALA A 20 -32.79 -19.27 22.96
CA ALA A 20 -31.71 -19.68 23.84
C ALA A 20 -30.42 -19.49 23.02
N ALA A 21 -29.73 -18.37 23.28
CA ALA A 21 -28.37 -18.17 22.83
C ALA A 21 -27.57 -19.32 23.43
N THR A 22 -27.22 -20.30 22.59
CA THR A 22 -26.28 -21.34 22.97
C THR A 22 -25.00 -20.63 23.39
N ASP A 23 -24.56 -20.92 24.60
CA ASP A 23 -23.32 -20.45 25.24
C ASP A 23 -22.06 -21.02 24.54
N GLU A 24 -22.13 -21.21 23.21
CA GLU A 24 -20.98 -21.52 22.40
C GLU A 24 -20.11 -20.27 22.36
N GLN A 25 -18.97 -20.33 23.04
CA GLN A 25 -17.95 -19.30 22.90
C GLN A 25 -17.71 -19.08 21.40
N PRO A 26 -17.71 -17.83 20.91
CA PRO A 26 -17.42 -17.57 19.52
C PRO A 26 -16.10 -18.25 19.17
N LEU A 27 -16.08 -19.01 18.07
CA LEU A 27 -14.89 -19.66 17.53
C LEU A 27 -13.72 -18.68 17.59
N LYS A 28 -12.82 -18.90 18.55
CA LYS A 28 -11.58 -18.14 18.68
C LYS A 28 -10.67 -18.60 17.54
N PHE A 29 -10.76 -17.91 16.41
CA PHE A 29 -9.74 -18.05 15.38
C PHE A 29 -8.45 -17.48 15.96
N ASP A 30 -7.44 -18.34 16.09
CA ASP A 30 -6.08 -17.87 16.36
C ASP A 30 -5.61 -17.06 15.15
N THR A 31 -5.74 -15.74 15.25
CA THR A 31 -5.31 -14.80 14.22
C THR A 31 -3.81 -14.51 14.31
N GLN A 32 -3.09 -15.14 15.24
CA GLN A 32 -1.64 -15.09 15.22
C GLN A 32 -1.14 -15.94 14.06
N VAL A 33 -0.37 -15.32 13.17
CA VAL A 33 0.40 -16.04 12.17
C VAL A 33 1.50 -16.77 12.93
N ASN A 34 1.17 -17.94 13.45
CA ASN A 34 2.11 -18.78 14.19
C ASN A 34 3.26 -19.17 13.28
N THR A 35 4.48 -19.17 13.82
CA THR A 35 5.62 -19.71 13.10
C THR A 35 5.40 -21.20 12.93
N VAL A 36 5.35 -21.63 11.67
CA VAL A 36 5.21 -23.03 11.30
C VAL A 36 6.15 -23.27 10.13
N LEU A 37 7.06 -24.23 10.34
CA LEU A 37 7.97 -24.75 9.33
C LEU A 37 7.45 -26.11 8.84
N GLY A 38 8.02 -26.59 7.74
CA GLY A 38 7.60 -27.84 7.09
C GLY A 38 7.20 -27.64 5.64
N ASP A 39 7.05 -28.76 4.94
CA ASP A 39 6.74 -28.83 3.52
C ASP A 39 5.21 -29.00 3.30
N TYR A 40 4.80 -29.30 2.08
CA TYR A 40 3.41 -29.37 1.65
C TYR A 40 2.55 -30.41 2.41
N ASP A 41 3.15 -31.49 2.91
CA ASP A 41 2.50 -32.46 3.78
C ASP A 41 2.04 -31.85 5.10
N VAL A 42 2.90 -31.07 5.78
CA VAL A 42 2.55 -30.30 6.98
C VAL A 42 1.44 -29.29 6.68
N MET A 43 1.50 -28.65 5.51
CA MET A 43 0.46 -27.71 5.08
C MET A 43 -0.90 -28.39 4.86
N LYS A 44 -0.90 -29.61 4.32
CA LYS A 44 -2.11 -30.44 4.17
C LYS A 44 -2.66 -30.91 5.50
N GLU A 45 -1.80 -31.29 6.44
CA GLU A 45 -2.22 -31.72 7.78
C GLU A 45 -3.02 -30.64 8.50
N ARG A 46 -2.48 -29.40 8.54
CA ARG A 46 -3.19 -28.24 9.10
C ARG A 46 -4.24 -27.64 8.16
N ARG A 47 -4.36 -28.17 6.93
CA ARG A 47 -5.30 -27.74 5.88
C ARG A 47 -5.21 -26.26 5.47
N VAL A 48 -4.06 -25.64 5.66
CA VAL A 48 -3.83 -24.23 5.33
C VAL A 48 -2.45 -24.03 4.70
N ILE A 49 -2.42 -23.29 3.59
CA ILE A 49 -1.21 -22.75 2.96
C ILE A 49 -1.27 -21.23 3.05
N ARG A 50 -0.25 -20.62 3.63
CA ARG A 50 -0.19 -19.17 3.84
C ARG A 50 0.59 -18.50 2.71
N VAL A 51 -0.01 -17.51 2.08
CA VAL A 51 0.55 -16.80 0.93
C VAL A 51 0.90 -15.37 1.36
N LEU A 52 2.19 -15.07 1.47
CA LEU A 52 2.70 -13.72 1.68
C LEU A 52 2.54 -12.92 0.39
N ILE A 53 1.84 -11.79 0.48
CA ILE A 53 1.45 -11.02 -0.70
C ILE A 53 1.48 -9.52 -0.38
N PRO A 54 2.22 -8.69 -1.12
CA PRO A 54 2.26 -7.26 -0.87
C PRO A 54 1.01 -6.58 -1.41
N TYR A 55 0.55 -5.55 -0.71
CA TYR A 55 -0.51 -4.69 -1.22
C TYR A 55 0.02 -3.86 -2.40
N SER A 56 -0.59 -4.04 -3.58
CA SER A 56 -0.23 -3.40 -4.84
C SER A 56 -1.49 -3.05 -5.62
N LYS A 57 -1.45 -1.93 -6.35
CA LYS A 57 -2.55 -1.49 -7.22
C LYS A 57 -2.75 -2.39 -8.46
N THR A 58 -1.86 -3.36 -8.70
CA THR A 58 -1.91 -4.30 -9.84
C THR A 58 -2.03 -5.77 -9.41
N PHE A 59 -1.30 -6.19 -8.36
CA PHE A 59 -1.12 -7.62 -8.04
C PHE A 59 -2.01 -8.12 -6.88
N TYR A 60 -2.25 -7.30 -5.87
CA TYR A 60 -3.15 -7.61 -4.75
C TYR A 60 -3.70 -6.32 -4.14
N PHE A 61 -5.01 -6.14 -4.29
CA PHE A 61 -5.73 -5.06 -3.64
C PHE A 61 -7.11 -5.56 -3.22
N ILE A 62 -7.80 -4.77 -2.42
CA ILE A 62 -9.16 -5.05 -2.01
C ILE A 62 -10.05 -3.97 -2.62
N ASP A 63 -11.09 -4.38 -3.34
CA ASP A 63 -12.02 -3.43 -3.95
C ASP A 63 -12.93 -2.77 -2.90
N ASN A 64 -13.68 -1.76 -3.31
CA ASN A 64 -14.62 -1.02 -2.47
C ASN A 64 -15.74 -1.86 -1.84
N ARG A 65 -15.91 -3.13 -2.26
CA ARG A 65 -16.85 -4.10 -1.67
C ARG A 65 -16.17 -5.07 -0.71
N GLY A 66 -14.89 -4.86 -0.39
CA GLY A 66 -14.12 -5.74 0.47
C GLY A 66 -13.63 -7.02 -0.22
N THR A 67 -13.76 -7.13 -1.55
CA THR A 67 -13.32 -8.32 -2.29
C THR A 67 -11.83 -8.23 -2.62
N GLN A 68 -11.07 -9.29 -2.36
CA GLN A 68 -9.67 -9.40 -2.79
C GLN A 68 -9.58 -9.54 -4.32
N ARG A 69 -8.72 -8.75 -4.95
CA ARG A 69 -8.54 -8.60 -6.40
C ARG A 69 -7.06 -8.50 -6.74
N GLY A 70 -6.76 -8.60 -8.03
CA GLY A 70 -5.41 -8.45 -8.57
C GLY A 70 -4.89 -9.73 -9.20
N ILE A 71 -3.85 -9.58 -10.02
CA ILE A 71 -3.31 -10.68 -10.83
C ILE A 71 -2.85 -11.85 -9.94
N MET A 72 -2.16 -11.57 -8.83
CA MET A 72 -1.62 -12.61 -7.95
C MET A 72 -2.72 -13.30 -7.12
N VAL A 73 -3.77 -12.57 -6.73
CA VAL A 73 -4.95 -13.17 -6.09
C VAL A 73 -5.63 -14.18 -7.02
N GLU A 74 -5.90 -13.76 -8.26
CA GLU A 74 -6.57 -14.63 -9.23
C GLU A 74 -5.73 -15.84 -9.58
N LEU A 75 -4.43 -15.66 -9.75
CA LEU A 75 -3.49 -16.76 -9.95
C LEU A 75 -3.56 -17.75 -8.77
N MET A 76 -3.44 -17.28 -7.54
CA MET A 76 -3.45 -18.16 -6.38
C MET A 76 -4.80 -18.85 -6.15
N HIS A 77 -5.92 -18.23 -6.52
CA HIS A 77 -7.21 -18.94 -6.53
C HIS A 77 -7.26 -20.09 -7.54
N GLN A 78 -6.54 -20.02 -8.67
CA GLN A 78 -6.41 -21.18 -9.56
C GLN A 78 -5.51 -22.26 -8.94
N PHE A 79 -4.48 -21.87 -8.19
CA PHE A 79 -3.67 -22.82 -7.45
C PHE A 79 -4.51 -23.57 -6.40
N ASP A 80 -5.36 -22.85 -5.64
CA ASP A 80 -6.31 -23.45 -4.70
C ASP A 80 -7.20 -24.51 -5.39
N LYS A 81 -7.76 -24.18 -6.56
CA LYS A 81 -8.56 -25.12 -7.35
C LYS A 81 -7.75 -26.34 -7.80
N GLN A 82 -6.49 -26.16 -8.19
CA GLN A 82 -5.63 -27.26 -8.62
C GLN A 82 -5.37 -28.23 -7.47
N ILE A 83 -4.94 -27.73 -6.31
CA ILE A 83 -4.58 -28.59 -5.17
C ILE A 83 -5.80 -29.27 -4.54
N ASN A 84 -6.99 -28.70 -4.69
CA ASN A 84 -8.24 -29.23 -4.16
C ASN A 84 -9.07 -30.04 -5.17
N LYS A 85 -8.57 -30.23 -6.40
CA LYS A 85 -9.31 -30.93 -7.47
C LYS A 85 -9.64 -32.37 -7.03
N GLY A 86 -10.92 -32.72 -7.07
CA GLY A 86 -11.42 -34.06 -6.72
C GLY A 86 -11.45 -34.38 -5.22
N LEU A 87 -11.10 -33.42 -4.34
CA LEU A 87 -11.12 -33.63 -2.89
C LEU A 87 -12.49 -33.32 -2.29
N LYS A 88 -12.91 -34.17 -1.33
CA LYS A 88 -14.07 -33.90 -0.46
C LYS A 88 -13.82 -32.65 0.39
N PRO A 89 -14.85 -31.87 0.76
CA PRO A 89 -14.69 -30.64 1.55
C PRO A 89 -13.86 -30.81 2.83
N SER A 90 -13.96 -31.93 3.53
CA SER A 90 -13.20 -32.24 4.75
C SER A 90 -11.71 -32.49 4.53
N LYS A 91 -11.27 -32.69 3.28
CA LYS A 91 -9.86 -32.91 2.91
C LYS A 91 -9.26 -31.74 2.13
N LYS A 92 -10.02 -30.67 1.89
CA LYS A 92 -9.53 -29.49 1.17
C LYS A 92 -8.53 -28.71 2.03
N THR A 93 -7.49 -28.20 1.38
CA THR A 93 -6.50 -27.28 1.95
C THR A 93 -6.81 -25.87 1.45
N HIS A 94 -6.83 -24.87 2.32
CA HIS A 94 -7.24 -23.52 1.99
C HIS A 94 -6.05 -22.56 1.90
N LEU A 95 -6.12 -21.61 0.99
CA LEU A 95 -5.16 -20.51 0.96
C LEU A 95 -5.54 -19.40 1.94
N LEU A 96 -4.58 -18.97 2.75
CA LEU A 96 -4.67 -17.78 3.60
C LEU A 96 -3.73 -16.71 3.04
N PHE A 97 -4.27 -15.65 2.48
CA PHE A 97 -3.48 -14.49 2.06
C PHE A 97 -3.08 -13.64 3.26
N ILE A 98 -1.79 -13.39 3.41
CA ILE A 98 -1.20 -12.58 4.48
C ILE A 98 -0.59 -11.34 3.83
N PRO A 99 -1.28 -10.18 3.90
CA PRO A 99 -0.71 -8.91 3.47
C PRO A 99 0.64 -8.68 4.16
N THR A 100 1.70 -8.54 3.36
CA THR A 100 3.08 -8.47 3.87
C THR A 100 3.84 -7.42 3.07
N ALA A 101 4.47 -6.46 3.76
CA ALA A 101 5.32 -5.46 3.11
C ALA A 101 6.44 -6.13 2.31
N ARG A 102 6.84 -5.52 1.18
CA ARG A 102 7.76 -6.13 0.23
C ARG A 102 9.12 -6.49 0.81
N ASP A 103 9.65 -5.63 1.66
CA ASP A 103 10.88 -5.86 2.43
C ASP A 103 10.77 -6.99 3.46
N GLN A 104 9.55 -7.31 3.90
CA GLN A 104 9.27 -8.37 4.87
C GLN A 104 8.94 -9.72 4.24
N LEU A 105 8.75 -9.82 2.92
CA LEU A 105 8.34 -11.05 2.25
C LEU A 105 9.30 -12.22 2.50
N ILE A 106 10.59 -12.05 2.17
CA ILE A 106 11.60 -13.09 2.34
C ILE A 106 11.90 -13.34 3.83
N PRO A 107 12.13 -12.31 4.67
CA PRO A 107 12.32 -12.53 6.11
C PRO A 107 11.19 -13.32 6.78
N GLN A 108 9.92 -13.00 6.47
CA GLN A 108 8.78 -13.70 7.04
C GLN A 108 8.59 -15.12 6.48
N LEU A 109 8.93 -15.34 5.20
CA LEU A 109 8.92 -16.68 4.61
C LEU A 109 9.92 -17.59 5.33
N ILE A 110 11.15 -17.11 5.53
CA ILE A 110 12.23 -17.84 6.24
C ILE A 110 11.84 -18.09 7.70
N ALA A 111 11.26 -17.09 8.37
CA ALA A 111 10.78 -17.19 9.75
C ALA A 111 9.54 -18.09 9.92
N GLY A 112 9.07 -18.76 8.86
CA GLY A 112 7.93 -19.68 8.91
C GLY A 112 6.59 -18.98 9.12
N ARG A 113 6.47 -17.68 8.81
CA ARG A 113 5.22 -16.91 8.92
C ARG A 113 4.38 -16.97 7.64
N GLY A 114 4.95 -17.40 6.52
CA GLY A 114 4.20 -17.78 5.33
C GLY A 114 4.87 -18.92 4.61
N ASP A 115 4.22 -19.50 3.61
CA ASP A 115 4.68 -20.71 2.90
C ASP A 115 5.02 -20.43 1.43
N ILE A 116 4.34 -19.45 0.84
CA ILE A 116 4.53 -19.00 -0.55
C ILE A 116 4.63 -17.47 -0.55
N ILE A 117 5.50 -16.90 -1.39
CA ILE A 117 5.47 -15.48 -1.77
C ILE A 117 4.86 -15.37 -3.17
N ALA A 118 3.80 -14.58 -3.31
CA ALA A 118 3.14 -14.26 -4.58
C ALA A 118 3.17 -12.75 -4.83
N ALA A 119 4.30 -12.23 -5.32
CA ALA A 119 4.63 -10.81 -5.19
C ALA A 119 5.34 -10.20 -6.40
N ASN A 120 5.11 -10.70 -7.62
CA ASN A 120 5.84 -10.25 -8.81
C ASN A 120 7.37 -10.27 -8.59
N LEU A 121 7.88 -11.35 -7.99
CA LEU A 121 9.23 -11.40 -7.47
C LEU A 121 10.19 -11.89 -8.56
N THR A 122 11.11 -11.01 -8.98
CA THR A 122 12.19 -11.37 -9.90
C THR A 122 13.18 -12.33 -9.22
N MET A 123 13.54 -13.39 -9.91
CA MET A 123 14.61 -14.30 -9.51
C MET A 123 15.95 -13.59 -9.64
N THR A 124 16.74 -13.57 -8.57
CA THR A 124 18.12 -13.06 -8.60
C THR A 124 19.03 -14.04 -7.86
N PRO A 125 20.33 -14.09 -8.18
CA PRO A 125 21.27 -14.97 -7.49
C PRO A 125 21.29 -14.78 -5.97
N GLU A 126 21.10 -13.54 -5.50
CA GLU A 126 21.05 -13.20 -4.08
C GLU A 126 19.80 -13.79 -3.41
N ARG A 127 18.65 -13.73 -4.08
CA ARG A 127 17.39 -14.31 -3.56
C ARG A 127 17.42 -15.83 -3.60
N GLU A 128 18.00 -16.43 -4.63
CA GLU A 128 18.14 -17.89 -4.77
C GLU A 128 19.02 -18.52 -3.67
N LYS A 129 19.94 -17.76 -3.07
CA LYS A 129 20.66 -18.18 -1.87
C LYS A 129 19.75 -18.30 -0.65
N LEU A 130 18.67 -17.53 -0.59
CA LEU A 130 17.78 -17.42 0.57
C LEU A 130 16.53 -18.28 0.47
N VAL A 131 15.96 -18.39 -0.73
CA VAL A 131 14.67 -19.05 -0.99
C VAL A 131 14.74 -19.87 -2.28
N ASP A 132 13.81 -20.81 -2.47
CA ASP A 132 13.63 -21.52 -3.73
C ASP A 132 12.49 -20.89 -4.54
N PHE A 133 12.56 -21.00 -5.86
CA PHE A 133 11.55 -20.47 -6.78
C PHE A 133 10.83 -21.58 -7.54
N SER A 134 9.58 -21.30 -7.92
CA SER A 134 8.86 -22.10 -8.91
C SER A 134 9.48 -21.94 -10.30
N VAL A 135 9.03 -22.73 -11.28
CA VAL A 135 9.29 -22.37 -12.68
C VAL A 135 8.73 -20.95 -12.97
N PRO A 136 9.38 -20.15 -13.82
CA PRO A 136 8.97 -18.75 -14.02
C PRO A 136 7.57 -18.61 -14.62
N LEU A 137 6.79 -17.70 -14.04
CA LEU A 137 5.52 -17.20 -14.57
C LEU A 137 5.73 -16.25 -15.76
N ALA A 138 6.86 -15.55 -15.79
CA ALA A 138 7.28 -14.70 -16.90
C ALA A 138 8.81 -14.79 -17.05
N LYS A 139 9.28 -14.66 -18.28
CA LYS A 139 10.71 -14.61 -18.65
C LYS A 139 10.96 -13.40 -19.54
N ASN A 140 12.23 -13.02 -19.69
CA ASN A 140 12.67 -11.89 -20.51
C ASN A 140 11.99 -10.58 -20.10
N VAL A 141 11.78 -10.43 -18.80
CA VAL A 141 11.18 -9.24 -18.21
C VAL A 141 12.24 -8.15 -18.23
N ARG A 142 11.94 -7.08 -18.97
CA ARG A 142 12.83 -5.92 -19.07
C ARG A 142 12.58 -4.94 -17.94
N GLU A 143 13.64 -4.47 -17.31
CA GLU A 143 13.61 -3.35 -16.37
C GLU A 143 14.13 -2.10 -17.10
N VAL A 144 13.33 -1.05 -17.13
CA VAL A 144 13.61 0.17 -17.91
C VAL A 144 13.56 1.40 -17.03
N VAL A 145 14.27 2.44 -17.46
CA VAL A 145 14.35 3.71 -16.76
C VAL A 145 13.11 4.55 -17.07
N ILE A 146 12.55 5.14 -16.02
CA ILE A 146 11.42 6.06 -16.09
C ILE A 146 11.86 7.40 -15.54
N ALA A 147 11.49 8.48 -16.20
CA ALA A 147 11.76 9.83 -15.72
C ALA A 147 10.46 10.60 -15.46
N SER A 148 10.56 11.65 -14.65
CA SER A 148 9.50 12.65 -14.55
C SER A 148 9.49 13.54 -15.79
N GLY A 149 8.36 14.16 -16.09
CA GLY A 149 8.23 15.05 -17.26
C GLY A 149 9.08 16.32 -17.15
N LYS A 150 9.59 16.65 -15.96
CA LYS A 150 10.51 17.78 -15.72
C LYS A 150 11.96 17.35 -15.54
N ALA A 151 12.25 16.05 -15.47
CA ALA A 151 13.62 15.58 -15.33
C ALA A 151 14.40 15.82 -16.63
N PRO A 152 15.71 16.11 -16.56
CA PRO A 152 16.54 16.20 -17.75
C PRO A 152 16.44 14.95 -18.62
N GLU A 153 16.43 15.15 -19.94
CA GLU A 153 16.33 14.05 -20.90
C GLU A 153 17.54 13.10 -20.78
N LEU A 154 17.28 11.80 -20.96
CA LEU A 154 18.30 10.76 -21.03
C LEU A 154 18.39 10.23 -22.46
N THR A 155 19.61 10.07 -22.97
CA THR A 155 19.84 9.46 -24.30
C THR A 155 20.39 8.04 -24.18
N THR A 156 21.16 7.76 -23.12
CA THR A 156 21.77 6.45 -22.85
C THR A 156 21.70 6.09 -21.37
N ALA A 157 22.07 4.85 -21.03
CA ALA A 157 22.17 4.43 -19.63
C ALA A 157 23.24 5.23 -18.86
N GLU A 158 24.34 5.60 -19.53
CA GLU A 158 25.41 6.42 -18.93
C GLU A 158 24.93 7.82 -18.54
N SER A 159 23.87 8.31 -19.18
CA SER A 159 23.26 9.59 -18.83
C SER A 159 22.74 9.60 -17.39
N LEU A 160 22.57 8.45 -16.74
CA LEU A 160 22.21 8.35 -15.32
C LEU A 160 23.37 8.65 -14.35
N SER A 161 24.59 8.83 -14.84
CA SER A 161 25.74 9.18 -14.01
C SER A 161 25.46 10.40 -13.13
N GLY A 162 25.68 10.26 -11.82
CA GLY A 162 25.41 11.30 -10.82
C GLY A 162 23.93 11.65 -10.61
N LYS A 163 23.00 11.06 -11.36
CA LYS A 163 21.55 11.32 -11.22
C LYS A 163 20.94 10.45 -10.14
N SER A 164 19.89 10.96 -9.50
CA SER A 164 19.21 10.24 -8.42
C SER A 164 18.07 9.36 -8.94
N LEU A 165 18.10 8.06 -8.61
CA LEU A 165 17.01 7.13 -8.85
C LEU A 165 16.29 6.79 -7.55
N PHE A 166 14.98 7.04 -7.49
CA PHE A 166 14.15 6.68 -6.35
C PHE A 166 13.58 5.28 -6.56
N VAL A 167 14.01 4.32 -5.74
CA VAL A 167 13.64 2.89 -5.89
C VAL A 167 13.44 2.24 -4.53
N ASN A 168 12.51 1.27 -4.45
CA ASN A 168 12.39 0.44 -3.26
C ASN A 168 13.61 -0.51 -3.20
N PRO A 169 14.41 -0.47 -2.12
CA PRO A 169 15.64 -1.25 -1.99
C PRO A 169 15.42 -2.77 -1.97
N SER A 170 14.20 -3.23 -1.75
CA SER A 170 13.82 -4.65 -1.73
C SER A 170 13.41 -5.19 -3.10
N THR A 171 13.50 -4.39 -4.17
CA THR A 171 13.23 -4.80 -5.56
C THR A 171 14.48 -5.30 -6.27
N SER A 172 14.34 -6.00 -7.40
CA SER A 172 15.49 -6.38 -8.24
C SER A 172 16.17 -5.17 -8.88
N TYR A 173 15.49 -4.03 -8.93
CA TYR A 173 15.97 -2.79 -9.55
C TYR A 173 17.28 -2.31 -8.94
N ILE A 174 17.53 -2.58 -7.65
CA ILE A 174 18.82 -2.30 -7.00
C ILE A 174 19.96 -3.06 -7.68
N SER A 175 19.81 -4.37 -7.91
CA SER A 175 20.86 -5.17 -8.55
C SER A 175 21.18 -4.68 -9.97
N SER A 176 20.16 -4.18 -10.68
CA SER A 176 20.30 -3.63 -12.02
C SER A 176 20.99 -2.27 -11.99
N ILE A 177 20.67 -1.40 -11.02
CA ILE A 177 21.37 -0.14 -10.79
C ILE A 177 22.82 -0.38 -10.32
N ASP A 178 23.08 -1.40 -9.49
CA ASP A 178 24.43 -1.76 -9.06
C ASP A 178 25.28 -2.20 -10.26
N THR A 179 24.69 -2.93 -11.20
CA THR A 179 25.34 -3.33 -12.45
C THR A 179 25.66 -2.12 -13.33
N LEU A 180 24.70 -1.20 -13.48
CA LEU A 180 24.93 0.09 -14.13
C LEU A 180 26.07 0.87 -13.46
N ASN A 181 26.06 0.98 -12.13
CA ASN A 181 27.05 1.73 -11.38
C ASN A 181 28.46 1.16 -11.49
N LYS A 182 28.60 -0.17 -11.57
CA LYS A 182 29.88 -0.81 -11.90
C LYS A 182 30.38 -0.36 -13.28
N SER A 183 29.52 -0.41 -14.30
CA SER A 183 29.87 0.03 -15.64
C SER A 183 30.21 1.53 -15.73
N LEU A 184 29.47 2.38 -15.01
CA LEU A 184 29.78 3.81 -14.88
C LEU A 184 31.18 4.03 -14.27
N THR A 185 31.49 3.30 -13.20
CA THR A 185 32.78 3.40 -12.51
C THR A 185 33.94 2.96 -13.40
N GLU A 186 33.78 1.87 -14.16
CA GLU A 186 34.76 1.41 -15.16
C GLU A 186 35.03 2.46 -16.24
N LYS A 187 34.00 3.25 -16.59
CA LYS A 187 34.10 4.39 -17.52
C LYS A 187 34.54 5.70 -16.85
N GLN A 188 34.94 5.67 -15.58
CA GLN A 188 35.35 6.84 -14.79
C GLN A 188 34.26 7.92 -14.66
N LEU A 189 32.99 7.50 -14.75
CA LEU A 189 31.83 8.34 -14.53
C LEU A 189 31.33 8.18 -13.09
N PRO A 190 30.83 9.25 -12.44
CA PRO A 190 30.17 9.13 -11.14
C PRO A 190 29.03 8.09 -11.16
N PRO A 191 28.89 7.25 -10.13
CA PRO A 191 27.76 6.33 -10.05
C PRO A 191 26.44 7.10 -9.94
N ALA A 192 25.37 6.48 -10.42
CA ALA A 192 24.02 6.95 -10.16
C ALA A 192 23.67 6.79 -8.67
N ILE A 193 22.94 7.76 -8.13
CA ILE A 193 22.64 7.85 -6.70
C ILE A 193 21.32 7.13 -6.42
N VAL A 194 21.35 6.10 -5.58
CA VAL A 194 20.14 5.39 -5.15
C VAL A 194 19.51 6.10 -3.96
N ILE A 195 18.31 6.66 -4.16
CA ILE A 195 17.45 7.12 -3.08
C ILE A 195 16.50 5.98 -2.72
N LYS A 196 16.62 5.48 -1.49
CA LYS A 196 15.86 4.30 -1.03
C LYS A 196 14.46 4.72 -0.61
N ALA A 197 13.45 4.23 -1.33
CA ALA A 197 12.06 4.32 -0.89
C ALA A 197 11.82 3.40 0.32
N PRO A 198 10.80 3.66 1.16
CA PRO A 198 10.41 2.74 2.22
C PRO A 198 10.07 1.35 1.67
N GLY A 199 10.41 0.31 2.44
CA GLY A 199 10.31 -1.10 2.00
C GLY A 199 8.89 -1.57 1.67
N ASN A 200 7.86 -0.87 2.14
CA ASN A 200 6.45 -1.14 1.87
C ASN A 200 5.90 -0.43 0.61
N PHE A 201 6.70 0.37 -0.09
CA PHE A 201 6.27 1.01 -1.35
C PHE A 201 6.33 0.02 -2.50
N GLU A 202 5.28 -0.03 -3.31
CA GLU A 202 5.32 -0.81 -4.55
C GLU A 202 5.79 0.05 -5.74
N PRO A 203 6.28 -0.55 -6.85
CA PRO A 203 6.70 0.19 -8.03
C PRO A 203 5.67 1.23 -8.51
N GLU A 204 4.38 0.93 -8.40
CA GLU A 204 3.26 1.80 -8.78
C GLU A 204 3.14 3.05 -7.90
N ASP A 205 3.52 2.96 -6.62
CA ASP A 205 3.58 4.11 -5.70
C ASP A 205 4.78 5.01 -6.04
N ILE A 206 5.88 4.42 -6.52
CA ILE A 206 7.07 5.18 -6.95
C ILE A 206 6.82 5.86 -8.29
N LEU A 207 6.20 5.18 -9.25
CA LEU A 207 5.76 5.78 -10.52
C LEU A 207 4.81 6.94 -10.30
N GLU A 208 4.01 6.87 -9.24
CA GLU A 208 3.13 7.96 -8.83
C GLU A 208 3.89 9.22 -8.44
N MET A 209 4.97 9.04 -7.67
CA MET A 209 5.87 10.12 -7.28
C MET A 209 6.62 10.69 -8.48
N VAL A 210 7.11 9.83 -9.39
CA VAL A 210 7.77 10.28 -10.63
C VAL A 210 6.83 11.10 -11.50
N ASN A 211 5.58 10.67 -11.67
CA ASN A 211 4.56 11.43 -12.40
C ASN A 211 4.31 12.81 -11.79
N ALA A 212 4.33 12.89 -10.45
CA ALA A 212 4.14 14.14 -9.73
C ALA A 212 5.40 15.02 -9.70
N ASN A 213 6.48 14.63 -10.39
CA ASN A 213 7.79 15.28 -10.37
C ASN A 213 8.42 15.33 -8.96
N LEU A 214 8.06 14.37 -8.11
CA LEU A 214 8.57 14.22 -6.75
C LEU A 214 9.84 13.36 -6.71
N ALA A 215 10.08 12.58 -7.75
CA ALA A 215 11.31 11.85 -7.99
C ALA A 215 11.67 12.00 -9.47
N ASP A 216 12.92 12.33 -9.77
CA ASP A 216 13.33 12.60 -11.15
C ASP A 216 13.38 11.33 -11.98
N TYR A 217 13.94 10.25 -11.43
CA TYR A 217 14.09 8.97 -12.13
C TYR A 217 13.73 7.79 -11.23
N THR A 218 13.27 6.70 -11.84
CA THR A 218 13.13 5.39 -11.21
C THR A 218 13.41 4.29 -12.24
N VAL A 219 13.39 3.03 -11.80
CA VAL A 219 13.50 1.84 -12.63
C VAL A 219 12.32 0.95 -12.29
N VAL A 220 11.62 0.45 -13.30
CA VAL A 220 10.52 -0.51 -13.12
C VAL A 220 10.48 -1.53 -14.26
N ASP A 221 9.73 -2.61 -14.05
CA ASP A 221 9.44 -3.55 -15.14
C ASP A 221 8.71 -2.82 -16.28
N ARG A 222 9.17 -2.98 -17.53
CA ARG A 222 8.65 -2.27 -18.71
C ARG A 222 7.14 -2.44 -18.88
N TYR A 223 6.59 -3.62 -18.61
CA TYR A 223 5.15 -3.83 -18.75
C TYR A 223 4.35 -3.05 -17.70
N LEU A 224 4.90 -2.85 -16.49
CA LEU A 224 4.31 -1.95 -15.50
C LEU A 224 4.45 -0.50 -15.97
N ALA A 225 5.61 -0.09 -16.48
CA ALA A 225 5.78 1.25 -17.03
C ALA A 225 4.74 1.59 -18.11
N ILE A 226 4.52 0.68 -19.07
CA ILE A 226 3.57 0.88 -20.18
C ILE A 226 2.12 0.89 -19.69
N LEU A 227 1.78 0.02 -18.72
CA LEU A 227 0.48 0.07 -18.08
C LEU A 227 0.27 1.44 -17.43
N TRP A 228 1.20 1.83 -16.55
CA TRP A 228 1.04 2.99 -15.69
C TRP A 228 1.23 4.31 -16.42
N LYS A 229 1.96 4.37 -17.54
CA LYS A 229 2.02 5.55 -18.44
C LYS A 229 0.64 5.98 -18.95
N GLN A 230 -0.30 5.05 -19.10
CA GLN A 230 -1.67 5.37 -19.50
C GLN A 230 -2.50 6.05 -18.39
N ILE A 231 -2.02 5.99 -17.14
CA ILE A 231 -2.64 6.65 -15.97
C ILE A 231 -1.83 7.87 -15.55
N TYR A 232 -0.51 7.79 -15.70
CA TYR A 232 0.48 8.78 -15.28
C TYR A 232 1.09 9.42 -16.53
N PRO A 233 0.38 10.35 -17.19
CA PRO A 233 0.81 10.87 -18.48
C PRO A 233 2.14 11.62 -18.42
N ASN A 234 2.57 12.07 -17.24
CA ASN A 234 3.77 12.87 -17.07
C ASN A 234 5.04 12.03 -16.85
N ILE A 235 4.95 10.70 -16.73
CA ILE A 235 6.16 9.87 -16.72
C ILE A 235 6.70 9.73 -18.14
N VAL A 236 8.00 9.77 -18.33
CA VAL A 236 8.67 9.46 -19.60
C VAL A 236 9.25 8.05 -19.48
N VAL A 237 8.88 7.15 -20.38
CA VAL A 237 9.37 5.76 -20.38
C VAL A 237 10.52 5.64 -21.38
N TYR A 238 11.74 5.44 -20.90
CA TYR A 238 12.90 5.21 -21.76
C TYR A 238 13.02 3.73 -22.10
N GLU A 239 12.20 3.25 -23.04
CA GLU A 239 12.20 1.84 -23.44
C GLU A 239 13.52 1.36 -24.06
N ASN A 240 14.33 2.29 -24.56
CA ASN A 240 15.67 2.07 -25.10
C ASN A 240 16.75 2.02 -24.00
N ILE A 241 16.48 2.51 -22.79
CA ILE A 241 17.39 2.47 -21.65
C ILE A 241 16.95 1.32 -20.73
N THR A 242 17.39 0.12 -21.09
CA THR A 242 17.11 -1.12 -20.37
C THR A 242 18.28 -1.45 -19.44
N LEU A 243 18.02 -1.61 -18.14
CA LEU A 243 19.06 -2.00 -17.16
C LEU A 243 19.13 -3.51 -16.93
N ARG A 244 18.09 -4.23 -17.31
CA ARG A 244 18.00 -5.70 -17.29
C ARG A 244 17.03 -6.15 -18.36
N ASP A 245 17.35 -7.20 -19.11
CA ASP A 245 16.47 -7.77 -20.14
C ASP A 245 16.22 -9.28 -20.02
N ASP A 246 16.84 -9.93 -19.03
CA ASP A 246 16.77 -11.36 -18.78
C ASP A 246 15.90 -11.75 -17.56
N GLY A 247 15.14 -10.79 -17.02
CA GLY A 247 14.39 -10.96 -15.78
C GLY A 247 13.39 -12.13 -15.85
N SER A 248 13.35 -12.94 -14.80
CA SER A 248 12.38 -14.02 -14.63
C SER A 248 11.58 -13.83 -13.36
N ILE A 249 10.25 -13.83 -13.45
CA ILE A 249 9.35 -13.64 -12.31
C ILE A 249 8.76 -15.00 -11.92
N ALA A 250 8.80 -15.34 -10.64
CA ALA A 250 8.32 -16.63 -10.12
C ALA A 250 7.64 -16.49 -8.75
N LEU A 251 6.95 -17.55 -8.33
CA LEU A 251 6.53 -17.72 -6.94
C LEU A 251 7.74 -18.19 -6.12
N ALA A 252 7.90 -17.70 -4.90
CA ALA A 252 8.98 -18.15 -4.00
C ALA A 252 8.43 -18.99 -2.84
N MET A 253 9.25 -19.90 -2.36
CA MET A 253 8.99 -20.76 -1.19
C MET A 253 10.27 -20.96 -0.37
N ARG A 254 10.14 -21.47 0.85
CA ARG A 254 11.32 -21.80 1.67
C ARG A 254 12.18 -22.85 0.96
N LYS A 255 13.49 -22.79 1.22
CA LYS A 255 14.39 -23.89 0.87
C LYS A 255 13.96 -25.19 1.52
N ASN A 256 14.38 -26.31 0.91
CA ASN A 256 14.10 -27.66 1.41
C ASN A 256 12.58 -27.96 1.51
N SER A 257 11.78 -27.43 0.58
CA SER A 257 10.34 -27.72 0.45
C SER A 257 10.01 -28.38 -0.91
N PRO A 258 10.61 -29.55 -1.23
CA PRO A 258 10.49 -30.18 -2.55
C PRO A 258 9.04 -30.57 -2.92
N LEU A 259 8.20 -30.95 -1.95
CA LEU A 259 6.81 -31.33 -2.22
C LEU A 259 5.98 -30.11 -2.64
N LEU A 260 6.15 -28.98 -1.93
CA LEU A 260 5.51 -27.72 -2.31
C LEU A 260 6.02 -27.24 -3.66
N LYS A 261 7.34 -27.31 -3.89
CA LYS A 261 7.95 -26.94 -5.15
C LYS A 261 7.36 -27.74 -6.31
N ALA A 262 7.18 -29.06 -6.17
CA ALA A 262 6.56 -29.88 -7.19
C ALA A 262 5.12 -29.44 -7.53
N GLN A 263 4.32 -29.02 -6.53
CA GLN A 263 2.98 -28.48 -6.77
C GLN A 263 3.02 -27.14 -7.51
N LEU A 264 3.92 -26.25 -7.11
CA LEU A 264 4.05 -24.92 -7.69
C LEU A 264 4.65 -24.96 -9.09
N ASP A 265 5.63 -25.82 -9.35
CA ASP A 265 6.23 -25.99 -10.68
C ASP A 265 5.18 -26.51 -11.67
N LYS A 266 4.41 -27.52 -11.29
CA LYS A 266 3.29 -28.03 -12.11
C LYS A 266 2.24 -26.94 -12.37
N PHE A 267 1.90 -26.17 -11.34
CA PHE A 267 0.91 -25.09 -11.45
C PHE A 267 1.38 -23.96 -12.37
N THR A 268 2.55 -23.39 -12.08
CA THR A 268 3.08 -22.22 -12.79
C THR A 268 3.43 -22.54 -14.24
N ALA A 269 3.85 -23.77 -14.57
CA ALA A 269 4.05 -24.21 -15.94
C ALA A 269 2.79 -24.09 -16.83
N SER A 270 1.59 -24.25 -16.24
CA SER A 270 0.31 -24.14 -16.94
C SER A 270 -0.37 -22.76 -16.85
N HIS A 271 0.16 -21.86 -16.02
CA HIS A 271 -0.43 -20.53 -15.76
C HIS A 271 0.50 -19.35 -16.05
N LYS A 272 1.70 -19.60 -16.60
CA LYS A 272 2.65 -18.58 -17.05
C LYS A 272 2.13 -17.75 -18.22
N ILE A 273 2.77 -16.61 -18.48
CA ILE A 273 2.53 -15.81 -19.69
C ILE A 273 2.75 -16.69 -20.93
N GLY A 274 1.86 -16.55 -21.92
CA GLY A 274 1.80 -17.43 -23.09
C GLY A 274 0.76 -18.54 -22.99
N THR A 275 0.23 -18.86 -21.79
CA THR A 275 -0.94 -19.73 -21.65
C THR A 275 -2.25 -18.95 -21.76
N SER A 276 -3.38 -19.65 -21.94
CA SER A 276 -4.70 -19.01 -22.00
C SER A 276 -4.99 -18.16 -20.77
N PHE A 277 -4.73 -18.70 -19.56
CA PHE A 277 -4.89 -17.96 -18.31
C PHE A 277 -3.94 -16.75 -18.26
N GLY A 278 -2.65 -16.94 -18.49
CA GLY A 278 -1.66 -15.86 -18.43
C GLY A 278 -2.02 -14.71 -19.37
N ASN A 279 -2.41 -15.02 -20.61
CA ASN A 279 -2.79 -14.02 -21.61
C ASN A 279 -4.10 -13.30 -21.25
N GLN A 280 -5.07 -14.01 -20.65
CA GLN A 280 -6.30 -13.40 -20.13
C GLN A 280 -6.00 -12.37 -19.04
N GLN A 281 -5.08 -12.68 -18.11
CA GLN A 281 -4.69 -11.75 -17.05
C GLN A 281 -3.99 -10.51 -17.61
N VAL A 282 -3.12 -10.67 -18.61
CA VAL A 282 -2.51 -9.55 -19.35
C VAL A 282 -3.59 -8.64 -19.95
N TYR A 283 -4.60 -9.20 -20.62
CA TYR A 283 -5.68 -8.39 -21.19
C TYR A 283 -6.51 -7.68 -20.11
N LYS A 284 -6.89 -8.43 -19.07
CA LYS A 284 -7.80 -7.96 -18.02
C LYS A 284 -7.20 -6.85 -17.15
N TYR A 285 -5.93 -6.97 -16.77
CA TYR A 285 -5.28 -6.06 -15.81
C TYR A 285 -4.21 -5.17 -16.42
N LEU A 286 -3.50 -5.62 -17.48
CA LEU A 286 -2.37 -4.88 -18.04
C LEU A 286 -2.72 -4.12 -19.34
N ARG A 287 -3.88 -4.37 -19.96
CA ARG A 287 -4.37 -3.62 -21.13
C ARG A 287 -5.61 -2.76 -20.86
N ASN A 288 -6.32 -2.96 -19.75
CA ASN A 288 -7.54 -2.22 -19.42
C ASN A 288 -7.30 -1.24 -18.26
N THR A 289 -7.40 0.06 -18.55
CA THR A 289 -7.16 1.15 -17.58
C THR A 289 -8.32 1.42 -16.63
N LYS A 290 -9.50 0.81 -16.85
CA LYS A 290 -10.71 1.07 -16.04
C LYS A 290 -10.52 0.80 -14.55
N TRP A 291 -9.71 -0.18 -14.19
CA TRP A 291 -9.45 -0.52 -12.78
C TRP A 291 -8.43 0.40 -12.09
N VAL A 292 -7.72 1.24 -12.86
CA VAL A 292 -6.59 2.06 -12.38
C VAL A 292 -6.87 3.57 -12.44
N LYS A 293 -7.85 4.00 -13.23
CA LYS A 293 -8.20 5.40 -13.50
C LYS A 293 -8.93 6.17 -12.38
N ASP A 294 -9.36 5.53 -11.29
CA ASP A 294 -10.07 6.20 -10.18
C ASP A 294 -9.18 7.13 -9.30
N ALA A 295 -7.93 7.43 -9.71
CA ALA A 295 -6.86 7.85 -8.81
C ALA A 295 -6.28 9.28 -8.94
N ARG A 296 -6.66 10.19 -9.88
CA ARG A 296 -5.88 11.46 -10.08
C ARG A 296 -6.55 12.70 -10.70
N SER A 297 -5.93 13.88 -10.50
CA SER A 297 -5.76 14.95 -11.54
C SER A 297 -4.53 15.87 -11.29
N GLU A 298 -4.19 16.73 -12.26
CA GLU A 298 -2.97 17.56 -12.45
C GLU A 298 -2.98 18.93 -11.72
N GLU A 299 -4.14 19.32 -11.20
CA GLU A 299 -4.35 20.54 -10.41
C GLU A 299 -3.61 20.49 -9.06
N GLU A 300 -3.32 19.27 -8.60
CA GLU A 300 -2.73 18.91 -7.31
C GLU A 300 -1.36 19.50 -7.03
N ILE A 301 -0.54 19.70 -8.06
CA ILE A 301 0.83 20.21 -7.91
C ILE A 301 0.83 21.74 -7.76
N ASN A 302 -0.06 22.43 -8.48
CA ASN A 302 -0.26 23.87 -8.30
C ASN A 302 -1.00 24.17 -6.99
N LYS A 303 -1.96 23.33 -6.60
CA LYS A 303 -2.58 23.33 -5.26
C LYS A 303 -1.52 23.15 -4.18
N PHE A 304 -0.65 22.13 -4.25
CA PHE A 304 0.39 21.87 -3.25
C PHE A 304 1.28 23.09 -2.92
N ASN A 305 1.71 23.84 -3.94
CA ASN A 305 2.51 25.06 -3.74
C ASN A 305 1.70 26.21 -3.12
N GLN A 306 0.40 26.33 -3.42
CA GLN A 306 -0.49 27.33 -2.80
C GLN A 306 -0.86 26.96 -1.35
N VAL A 307 -0.98 25.67 -1.06
CA VAL A 307 -1.46 25.17 0.23
C VAL A 307 -0.32 25.00 1.26
N THR A 308 0.92 24.78 0.80
CA THR A 308 2.10 24.56 1.66
C THR A 308 2.35 25.70 2.65
N GLU A 309 2.19 26.97 2.27
CA GLU A 309 2.37 28.10 3.21
C GLU A 309 1.31 28.11 4.32
N ILE A 310 0.06 27.74 3.99
CA ILE A 310 -1.04 27.66 4.96
C ILE A 310 -0.79 26.51 5.94
N PHE A 311 -0.36 25.34 5.44
CA PHE A 311 0.03 24.23 6.30
C PHE A 311 1.24 24.57 7.18
N ARG A 312 2.25 25.28 6.67
CA ARG A 312 3.39 25.72 7.50
C ARG A 312 2.96 26.68 8.60
N LYS A 313 2.14 27.69 8.26
CA LYS A 313 1.58 28.66 9.20
C LYS A 313 0.87 27.93 10.35
N TYR A 314 -0.06 27.04 10.04
CA TYR A 314 -0.84 26.35 11.07
C TYR A 314 -0.08 25.20 11.74
N GLY A 315 0.84 24.53 11.04
CA GLY A 315 1.75 23.55 11.63
C GLY A 315 2.63 24.19 12.71
N ALA A 316 3.20 25.37 12.43
CA ALA A 316 3.93 26.16 13.41
C ALA A 316 3.02 26.63 14.56
N GLN A 317 1.85 27.18 14.25
CA GLN A 317 0.91 27.69 15.26
C GLN A 317 0.44 26.60 16.24
N TYR A 318 0.18 25.39 15.76
CA TYR A 318 -0.35 24.29 16.57
C TYR A 318 0.71 23.27 16.99
N ASN A 319 1.99 23.53 16.69
CA ASN A 319 3.11 22.65 16.96
C ASN A 319 2.86 21.21 16.47
N VAL A 320 2.57 21.08 15.17
CA VAL A 320 2.44 19.81 14.46
C VAL A 320 3.24 19.89 13.15
N ASP A 321 3.77 18.74 12.69
CA ASP A 321 4.51 18.70 11.44
C ASP A 321 3.59 19.03 10.26
N TRP A 322 3.92 20.12 9.57
CA TRP A 322 3.11 20.63 8.47
C TRP A 322 3.10 19.69 7.25
N LEU A 323 4.14 18.88 7.04
CA LEU A 323 4.19 17.88 5.97
C LEU A 323 3.23 16.73 6.25
N LEU A 324 3.09 16.32 7.52
CA LEU A 324 2.07 15.34 7.94
C LEU A 324 0.65 15.90 7.69
N MET A 325 0.42 17.18 7.97
CA MET A 325 -0.88 17.81 7.72
C MET A 325 -1.18 17.96 6.24
N ALA A 326 -0.19 18.32 5.42
CA ALA A 326 -0.33 18.34 3.97
C ALA A 326 -0.65 16.94 3.42
N ALA A 327 0.02 15.90 3.92
CA ALA A 327 -0.23 14.51 3.55
C ALA A 327 -1.65 14.06 3.91
N GLN A 328 -2.16 14.48 5.07
CA GLN A 328 -3.55 14.25 5.44
C GLN A 328 -4.52 14.97 4.49
N GLY A 329 -4.33 16.27 4.24
CA GLY A 329 -5.18 17.02 3.31
C GLY A 329 -5.19 16.41 1.90
N TYR A 330 -4.06 15.86 1.45
CA TYR A 330 -3.99 15.13 0.20
C TYR A 330 -4.80 13.82 0.23
N GLN A 331 -4.74 13.06 1.32
CA GLN A 331 -5.58 11.87 1.49
C GLN A 331 -7.08 12.20 1.55
N GLU A 332 -7.46 13.33 2.14
CA GLU A 332 -8.86 13.71 2.34
C GLU A 332 -9.56 14.17 1.07
N SER A 333 -8.92 15.07 0.33
CA SER A 333 -9.55 15.75 -0.80
C SER A 333 -8.65 15.85 -2.02
N ARG A 334 -7.41 15.38 -1.91
CA ARG A 334 -6.31 15.76 -2.80
C ARG A 334 -6.21 17.29 -2.82
N LEU A 335 -6.01 17.89 -1.64
CA LEU A 335 -5.77 19.34 -1.50
C LEU A 335 -6.78 20.24 -2.23
N ASP A 336 -8.02 19.79 -2.41
CA ASP A 336 -9.02 20.44 -3.24
C ASP A 336 -10.14 21.03 -2.38
N GLN A 337 -10.15 22.36 -2.33
CA GLN A 337 -11.12 23.12 -1.55
C GLN A 337 -12.56 23.02 -2.11
N SER A 338 -12.74 22.61 -3.36
CA SER A 338 -14.05 22.44 -3.99
C SER A 338 -14.75 21.14 -3.58
N VAL A 339 -14.03 20.15 -3.04
CA VAL A 339 -14.59 18.84 -2.70
C VAL A 339 -15.66 18.95 -1.62
N ARG A 340 -16.77 18.23 -1.82
CA ARG A 340 -17.85 18.06 -0.84
C ARG A 340 -18.15 16.58 -0.69
N SER A 341 -18.12 16.06 0.54
CA SER A 341 -18.47 14.66 0.79
C SER A 341 -20.00 14.46 0.79
N LYS A 342 -20.44 13.19 0.71
CA LYS A 342 -21.85 12.82 0.89
C LYS A 342 -22.39 13.18 2.29
N SER A 343 -21.52 13.24 3.29
CA SER A 343 -21.86 13.63 4.66
C SER A 343 -21.81 15.15 4.89
N GLY A 344 -21.47 15.93 3.87
CA GLY A 344 -21.40 17.40 3.95
C GLY A 344 -20.06 17.93 4.45
N ALA A 345 -19.01 17.11 4.48
CA ALA A 345 -17.66 17.57 4.78
C ALA A 345 -17.11 18.44 3.63
N ILE A 346 -16.34 19.47 3.98
CA ILE A 346 -15.95 20.55 3.07
C ILE A 346 -14.44 20.58 2.90
N GLY A 347 -13.99 20.70 1.65
CA GLY A 347 -12.69 21.24 1.25
C GLY A 347 -11.48 20.40 1.62
N VAL A 348 -10.31 21.06 1.71
CA VAL A 348 -8.98 20.42 1.79
C VAL A 348 -8.90 19.36 2.87
N MET A 349 -9.37 19.69 4.07
CA MET A 349 -9.27 18.83 5.26
C MET A 349 -10.58 18.06 5.55
N GLN A 350 -11.56 18.11 4.63
CA GLN A 350 -12.87 17.47 4.77
C GLN A 350 -13.51 17.73 6.15
N VAL A 351 -13.67 19.01 6.49
CA VAL A 351 -14.20 19.46 7.78
C VAL A 351 -15.73 19.60 7.70
N LEU A 352 -16.46 19.10 8.69
CA LEU A 352 -17.91 19.33 8.80
C LEU A 352 -18.21 20.77 9.25
N PRO A 353 -19.29 21.42 8.74
CA PRO A 353 -19.68 22.77 9.15
C PRO A 353 -19.86 22.95 10.67
N THR A 354 -20.40 21.93 11.35
CA THR A 354 -20.55 21.91 12.82
C THR A 354 -19.21 21.98 13.51
N THR A 355 -18.25 21.16 13.09
CA THR A 355 -16.86 21.15 13.60
C THR A 355 -16.17 22.49 13.34
N GLY A 356 -16.30 23.07 12.15
CA GLY A 356 -15.74 24.38 11.84
C GLY A 356 -16.27 25.49 12.76
N LYS A 357 -17.58 25.47 13.04
CA LYS A 357 -18.25 26.41 13.95
C LYS A 357 -17.76 26.26 15.39
N GLU A 358 -17.66 25.03 15.89
CA GLU A 358 -17.15 24.73 17.23
C GLU A 358 -15.70 25.20 17.41
N LEU A 359 -14.87 25.03 16.38
CA LEU A 359 -13.47 25.43 16.40
C LEU A 359 -13.25 26.95 16.26
N LYS A 360 -14.29 27.73 15.90
CA LYS A 360 -14.24 29.19 15.75
C LYS A 360 -13.11 29.67 14.83
N VAL A 361 -12.95 29.02 13.67
CA VAL A 361 -11.86 29.30 12.71
C VAL A 361 -12.25 30.23 11.55
N GLY A 362 -13.52 30.66 11.49
CA GLY A 362 -14.07 31.43 10.37
C GLY A 362 -14.81 30.55 9.37
N ASP A 363 -14.97 31.04 8.13
CA ASP A 363 -15.70 30.34 7.07
C ASP A 363 -14.84 29.23 6.42
N ILE A 364 -15.12 27.98 6.79
CA ILE A 364 -14.43 26.79 6.27
C ILE A 364 -14.68 26.51 4.78
N SER A 365 -15.57 27.27 4.12
CA SER A 365 -15.71 27.24 2.66
C SER A 365 -14.47 27.80 1.95
N LEU A 366 -13.70 28.65 2.65
CA LEU A 366 -12.41 29.19 2.21
C LEU A 366 -11.25 28.30 2.65
N ILE A 367 -10.18 28.27 1.84
CA ILE A 367 -9.06 27.34 2.02
C ILE A 367 -8.28 27.55 3.33
N ASP A 368 -7.99 28.79 3.74
CA ASP A 368 -7.22 29.09 4.95
C ASP A 368 -7.97 28.69 6.24
N PRO A 369 -9.25 29.08 6.46
CA PRO A 369 -10.04 28.59 7.59
C PRO A 369 -10.28 27.07 7.58
N ASN A 370 -10.40 26.45 6.40
CA ASN A 370 -10.57 25.00 6.28
C ASN A 370 -9.36 24.24 6.82
N ILE A 371 -8.17 24.64 6.39
CA ILE A 371 -6.91 24.04 6.84
C ILE A 371 -6.66 24.35 8.31
N ASN A 372 -6.93 25.58 8.75
CA ASN A 372 -6.89 25.95 10.16
C ASN A 372 -7.74 24.99 11.00
N ALA A 373 -9.00 24.75 10.62
CA ALA A 373 -9.87 23.81 11.31
C ALA A 373 -9.28 22.39 11.34
N GLY A 374 -8.85 21.86 10.19
CA GLY A 374 -8.30 20.50 10.12
C GLY A 374 -7.09 20.33 11.03
N VAL A 375 -6.12 21.24 10.94
CA VAL A 375 -4.88 21.18 11.75
C VAL A 375 -5.18 21.37 13.24
N LYS A 376 -6.02 22.35 13.58
CA LYS A 376 -6.45 22.60 14.97
C LYS A 376 -7.16 21.39 15.57
N TYR A 377 -8.03 20.73 14.79
CA TYR A 377 -8.78 19.57 15.24
C TYR A 377 -7.87 18.35 15.45
N ILE A 378 -6.92 18.13 14.55
CA ILE A 378 -5.92 17.07 14.71
C ILE A 378 -5.06 17.29 15.95
N ARG A 379 -4.59 18.52 16.17
CA ARG A 379 -3.87 18.86 17.40
C ARG A 379 -4.72 18.61 18.64
N PHE A 380 -5.98 19.05 18.63
CA PHE A 380 -6.91 18.81 19.73
C PHE A 380 -7.09 17.32 20.02
N MET A 381 -7.32 16.47 19.01
CA MET A 381 -7.47 15.03 19.20
C MET A 381 -6.18 14.38 19.72
N ARG A 382 -5.02 14.76 19.17
CA ARG A 382 -3.73 14.26 19.66
C ARG A 382 -3.58 14.54 21.15
N ASP A 383 -3.83 15.77 21.57
CA ASP A 383 -3.69 16.16 22.97
C ASP A 383 -4.74 15.47 23.85
N ARG A 384 -5.99 15.41 23.37
CA ARG A 384 -7.11 14.86 24.14
C ARG A 384 -7.02 13.35 24.38
N TYR A 385 -6.42 12.61 23.44
CA TYR A 385 -6.43 11.14 23.46
C TYR A 385 -5.05 10.49 23.58
N PHE A 386 -3.97 11.21 23.25
CA PHE A 386 -2.63 10.61 23.13
C PHE A 386 -1.51 11.41 23.81
N ALA A 387 -1.79 12.54 24.48
CA ALA A 387 -0.78 13.35 25.16
C ALA A 387 0.05 12.53 26.17
N ASP A 388 -0.65 11.81 27.05
CA ASP A 388 -0.06 11.08 28.17
C ASP A 388 0.30 9.62 27.82
N GLU A 389 0.08 9.21 26.57
CA GLU A 389 0.37 7.85 26.15
C GLU A 389 1.88 7.65 25.94
N PRO A 390 2.45 6.52 26.42
CA PRO A 390 3.89 6.24 26.37
C PRO A 390 4.30 5.74 24.98
N MET A 391 4.13 6.58 23.97
CA MET A 391 4.44 6.29 22.58
C MET A 391 5.19 7.47 21.93
N SER A 392 5.93 7.21 20.85
CA SER A 392 6.62 8.26 20.10
C SER A 392 5.64 9.25 19.47
N ASP A 393 6.10 10.48 19.21
CA ASP A 393 5.26 11.51 18.58
C ASP A 393 4.68 11.08 17.23
N MET A 394 5.45 10.32 16.44
CA MET A 394 4.96 9.73 15.20
C MET A 394 3.78 8.77 15.47
N ASN A 395 3.89 7.87 16.45
CA ASN A 395 2.79 6.97 16.78
C ASN A 395 1.58 7.75 17.33
N LYS A 396 1.77 8.79 18.15
CA LYS A 396 0.67 9.67 18.58
C LYS A 396 -0.09 10.23 17.37
N MET A 397 0.63 10.68 16.34
CA MET A 397 0.03 11.17 15.09
C MET A 397 -0.69 10.06 14.31
N LEU A 398 -0.07 8.90 14.11
CA LEU A 398 -0.70 7.77 13.39
C LEU A 398 -1.99 7.30 14.07
N PHE A 399 -1.99 7.19 15.41
CA PHE A 399 -3.19 6.88 16.17
C PHE A 399 -4.23 8.01 16.14
N THR A 400 -3.79 9.26 16.03
CA THR A 400 -4.69 10.40 15.84
C THR A 400 -5.39 10.33 14.49
N PHE A 401 -4.68 10.03 13.40
CA PHE A 401 -5.28 9.81 12.07
C PHE A 401 -6.24 8.62 12.08
N ALA A 402 -5.85 7.51 12.72
CA ALA A 402 -6.73 6.37 12.90
C ALA A 402 -8.02 6.75 13.65
N SER A 403 -7.90 7.60 14.67
CA SER A 403 -9.03 8.06 15.49
C SER A 403 -9.91 9.07 14.76
N TYR A 404 -9.33 9.89 13.90
CA TYR A 404 -10.08 10.80 13.03
C TYR A 404 -10.99 10.01 12.08
N ASN A 405 -10.46 8.95 11.45
CA ASN A 405 -11.23 8.14 10.51
C ASN A 405 -12.21 7.17 11.21
N ALA A 406 -11.78 6.48 12.27
CA ALA A 406 -12.56 5.38 12.87
C ALA A 406 -13.26 5.71 14.19
N GLY A 407 -12.90 6.83 14.80
CA GLY A 407 -13.31 7.25 16.14
C GLY A 407 -12.33 6.82 17.25
N PRO A 408 -11.99 7.70 18.21
CA PRO A 408 -10.99 7.46 19.25
C PRO A 408 -11.37 6.32 20.20
N ALA A 409 -12.66 6.20 20.56
CA ALA A 409 -13.13 5.12 21.42
C ALA A 409 -12.93 3.72 20.78
N LYS A 410 -13.04 3.65 19.45
CA LYS A 410 -12.80 2.41 18.69
C LYS A 410 -11.30 2.09 18.69
N ILE A 411 -10.45 3.06 18.38
CA ILE A 411 -8.98 2.89 18.42
C ILE A 411 -8.49 2.48 19.81
N ALA A 412 -9.01 3.08 20.88
CA ALA A 412 -8.66 2.70 22.25
C ALA A 412 -8.99 1.22 22.55
N ARG A 413 -10.11 0.69 22.04
CA ARG A 413 -10.44 -0.73 22.17
C ARG A 413 -9.46 -1.61 21.38
N LEU A 414 -9.11 -1.22 20.16
CA LEU A 414 -8.16 -1.96 19.33
C LEU A 414 -6.77 -2.01 19.96
N ARG A 415 -6.32 -0.94 20.61
CA ARG A 415 -5.06 -0.92 21.39
C ARG A 415 -5.08 -1.93 22.53
N LYS A 416 -6.15 -1.95 23.33
CA LYS A 416 -6.33 -2.93 24.42
C LYS A 416 -6.34 -4.37 23.89
N GLU A 417 -6.94 -4.59 22.73
CA GLU A 417 -6.95 -5.89 22.08
C GLU A 417 -5.59 -6.28 21.51
N ALA A 418 -4.81 -5.34 20.98
CA ALA A 418 -3.43 -5.60 20.53
C ALA A 418 -2.57 -6.17 21.66
N THR A 419 -2.64 -5.59 22.87
CA THR A 419 -1.95 -6.14 24.05
C THR A 419 -2.35 -7.58 24.35
N LYS A 420 -3.65 -7.90 24.29
CA LYS A 420 -4.16 -9.27 24.51
C LYS A 420 -3.65 -10.26 23.46
N ASN A 421 -3.26 -9.78 22.28
CA ASN A 421 -2.73 -10.57 21.18
C ASN A 421 -1.19 -10.53 21.11
N GLY A 422 -0.50 -10.08 22.17
CA GLY A 422 0.97 -10.01 22.21
C GLY A 422 1.58 -8.97 21.27
N LEU A 423 0.80 -7.97 20.86
CA LEU A 423 1.25 -6.86 20.02
C LEU A 423 1.41 -5.59 20.87
N ASP A 424 2.29 -4.69 20.42
CA ASP A 424 2.54 -3.43 21.12
C ASP A 424 1.38 -2.44 20.92
N PRO A 425 0.65 -2.03 21.98
CA PRO A 425 -0.47 -1.10 21.86
C PRO A 425 -0.06 0.34 21.52
N ASN A 426 1.25 0.64 21.53
CA ASN A 426 1.83 1.96 21.33
C ASN A 426 2.52 2.11 19.97
N ILE A 427 2.48 1.06 19.15
CA ILE A 427 2.95 1.07 17.77
C ILE A 427 1.75 0.88 16.84
N TRP A 428 1.60 1.75 15.85
CA TRP A 428 0.54 1.58 14.84
C TRP A 428 0.88 0.44 13.88
N PHE A 429 1.88 0.65 13.03
CA PHE A 429 2.24 -0.28 11.95
C PHE A 429 2.65 -1.64 12.49
N ASN A 430 2.17 -2.70 11.82
CA ASN A 430 2.43 -4.10 12.19
C ASN A 430 1.97 -4.53 13.60
N ASN A 431 1.30 -3.65 14.35
CA ASN A 431 0.82 -3.93 15.70
C ASN A 431 -0.68 -3.62 15.78
N VAL A 432 -1.09 -2.43 16.21
CA VAL A 432 -2.52 -2.10 16.32
C VAL A 432 -3.19 -2.06 14.95
N GLU A 433 -2.46 -1.72 13.88
CA GLU A 433 -2.91 -1.82 12.49
C GLU A 433 -3.45 -3.20 12.14
N ARG A 434 -2.81 -4.28 12.62
CA ARG A 434 -3.24 -5.66 12.35
C ARG A 434 -4.59 -5.96 12.99
N ILE A 435 -4.79 -5.49 14.23
CA ILE A 435 -6.07 -5.63 14.93
C ILE A 435 -7.15 -4.76 14.28
N ALA A 436 -6.79 -3.54 13.86
CA ALA A 436 -7.69 -2.64 13.14
C ALA A 436 -8.18 -3.30 11.83
N GLN A 437 -7.25 -3.83 11.02
CA GLN A 437 -7.57 -4.57 9.80
C GLN A 437 -8.54 -5.72 10.06
N LEU A 438 -8.30 -6.51 11.12
CA LEU A 438 -9.12 -7.67 11.47
C LEU A 438 -10.51 -7.31 12.00
N ARG A 439 -10.66 -6.17 12.71
CA ARG A 439 -11.90 -5.83 13.44
C ARG A 439 -12.77 -4.80 12.75
N ILE A 440 -12.14 -3.84 12.08
CA ILE A 440 -12.82 -2.67 11.54
C ILE A 440 -12.58 -2.49 10.04
N GLY A 441 -11.87 -3.45 9.43
CA GLY A 441 -11.57 -3.46 8.01
C GLY A 441 -10.39 -2.55 7.64
N ASN A 442 -10.20 -2.37 6.33
CA ASN A 442 -9.02 -1.70 5.78
C ASN A 442 -9.13 -0.20 5.66
N GLU A 443 -10.33 0.38 5.79
CA GLU A 443 -10.53 1.81 5.53
C GLU A 443 -9.56 2.67 6.36
N THR A 444 -9.56 2.48 7.68
CA THR A 444 -8.68 3.20 8.60
C THR A 444 -7.21 2.85 8.41
N VAL A 445 -6.91 1.58 8.15
CA VAL A 445 -5.53 1.11 7.94
C VAL A 445 -4.94 1.74 6.68
N GLN A 446 -5.68 1.72 5.59
CA GLN A 446 -5.29 2.33 4.32
C GLN A 446 -5.19 3.85 4.45
N TYR A 447 -6.13 4.48 5.16
CA TYR A 447 -6.10 5.90 5.43
C TYR A 447 -4.80 6.33 6.12
N VAL A 448 -4.43 5.68 7.23
CA VAL A 448 -3.19 5.99 7.96
C VAL A 448 -1.94 5.65 7.12
N SER A 449 -1.96 4.51 6.42
CA SER A 449 -0.85 4.08 5.56
C SER A 449 -0.61 5.08 4.43
N ASN A 450 -1.66 5.53 3.74
CA ASN A 450 -1.56 6.51 2.66
C ASN A 450 -1.01 7.85 3.16
N ILE A 451 -1.52 8.37 4.27
CA ILE A 451 -1.01 9.62 4.86
C ILE A 451 0.48 9.49 5.16
N PHE A 452 0.90 8.38 5.78
CA PHE A 452 2.31 8.16 6.06
C PHE A 452 3.16 8.06 4.78
N LYS A 453 2.66 7.38 3.74
CA LYS A 453 3.32 7.30 2.43
C LYS A 453 3.52 8.70 1.82
N TYR A 454 2.47 9.52 1.78
CA TYR A 454 2.54 10.89 1.27
C TYR A 454 3.48 11.77 2.10
N TYR A 455 3.47 11.61 3.42
CA TYR A 455 4.36 12.33 4.32
C TYR A 455 5.84 12.01 4.04
N VAL A 456 6.21 10.73 3.96
CA VAL A 456 7.60 10.33 3.66
C VAL A 456 8.01 10.85 2.27
N ALA A 457 7.11 10.78 1.29
CA ALA A 457 7.35 11.38 -0.02
C ALA A 457 7.66 12.88 0.11
N TYR A 458 6.82 13.64 0.83
CA TYR A 458 7.01 15.08 1.07
C TYR A 458 8.30 15.42 1.82
N GLN A 459 8.71 14.63 2.81
CA GLN A 459 9.98 14.83 3.51
C GLN A 459 11.18 14.69 2.56
N LEU A 460 11.23 13.60 1.79
CA LEU A 460 12.32 13.34 0.86
C LEU A 460 12.45 14.44 -0.21
N ILE A 461 11.31 14.98 -0.69
CA ILE A 461 11.28 16.13 -1.60
C ILE A 461 11.91 17.36 -0.94
N MET A 462 11.51 17.67 0.29
CA MET A 462 12.01 18.85 1.01
C MET A 462 13.51 18.75 1.29
N GLU A 463 14.00 17.57 1.64
CA GLU A 463 15.43 17.29 1.80
C GLU A 463 16.19 17.49 0.49
N GLN A 464 15.65 17.01 -0.63
CA GLN A 464 16.26 17.19 -1.94
C GLN A 464 16.29 18.65 -2.39
N ILE A 465 15.20 19.41 -2.17
CA ILE A 465 15.16 20.85 -2.43
C ILE A 465 16.20 21.59 -1.59
N LYS A 466 16.35 21.20 -0.31
CA LYS A 466 17.34 21.80 0.60
C LYS A 466 18.77 21.49 0.16
N ALA A 467 19.05 20.24 -0.24
CA ALA A 467 20.36 19.82 -0.75
C ALA A 467 20.74 20.57 -2.04
N ARG A 468 19.83 20.64 -3.03
CA ARG A 468 20.06 21.40 -4.28
C ARG A 468 20.29 22.89 -4.04
N LYS A 469 19.60 23.49 -3.06
CA LYS A 469 19.83 24.90 -2.68
C LYS A 469 21.16 25.13 -1.97
N ALA A 470 21.69 24.13 -1.27
CA ALA A 470 22.99 24.21 -0.60
C ALA A 470 24.17 24.00 -1.56
N GLU A 471 23.95 23.34 -2.70
CA GLU A 471 24.96 23.09 -3.74
C GLU A 471 25.06 24.22 -4.80
N LEU A 472 24.11 25.15 -4.84
CA LEU A 472 24.24 26.37 -5.64
C LEU A 472 25.25 27.31 -4.96
N PRO A 473 26.34 27.73 -5.64
CA PRO A 473 27.17 28.80 -5.12
C PRO A 473 26.28 30.01 -4.85
N VAL A 474 26.47 30.66 -3.70
CA VAL A 474 25.93 32.00 -3.46
C VAL A 474 26.44 32.84 -4.63
N ALA A 475 25.58 33.09 -5.62
CA ALA A 475 25.91 33.94 -6.75
C ALA A 475 26.38 35.26 -6.14
N ALA A 476 27.63 35.62 -6.45
CA ALA A 476 28.25 36.84 -5.99
C ALA A 476 27.27 37.99 -6.24
N SER A 477 26.92 38.68 -5.15
CA SER A 477 26.34 40.01 -5.18
C SER A 477 27.35 40.94 -5.84
N THR A 478 27.40 40.94 -7.17
CA THR A 478 27.90 42.05 -7.96
C THR A 478 26.73 42.97 -8.24
N ALA A 479 26.62 44.03 -7.45
CA ALA A 479 25.98 45.26 -7.85
C ALA A 479 26.76 46.41 -7.21
N GLU A 480 27.14 47.33 -8.09
CA GLU A 480 27.98 48.52 -7.96
C GLU A 480 27.68 49.46 -6.79
#